data_AF-A0A318NC18-F1
#
_entry.id   AF-A0A318NC18-F1
#
_cell.length_a   1.000
_cell.length_b   1.000
_cell.length_c   1.000
_cell.angle_alpha   90.00
_cell.angle_beta   90.00
_cell.angle_gamma   90.00
#
_symmetry.space_group_name_H-M   'P 1'
#
loop_
_entity.id
_entity.type
_entity.pdbx_description
1 polymer ?
#
loop_
_entity_poly.entity_id
_entity_poly.type
_entity_poly.pdbx_seq_one_letter_code
_entity_poly.pdbx_strand_id
1 'polypeptide(L)'
;MTEPRRYVLTGAPGAGKTTLIEALSRRGHLVIREAATDIIATRQAEGCAEPWQEPDFVDAIARLRRQRRLAADAHGGAQIHDRSPLCTLALARHLGRDVGPDLAAEIDRITSAGTYQPLVFLSPRWASSDARPHDAYATFYPPDGVSFVDQERAVVDELAAYTSEQPWWLGYLKTGAHDVVFPRAPRVSLYGDWSYVLVEAGPEQALTWRTGHSRGDGPLPDLLFPADRSWLVSALWDDTWTDIGGSAALVAALHRNPLINARRVGPDDDALPPGLTRE
;
A
#
# COMPACT_ATOMS: atom_id res chain seq x y z
N MET A 1 -4.04 -28.29 -11.09
CA MET A 1 -3.36 -27.75 -9.90
C MET A 1 -4.00 -26.41 -9.60
N THR A 2 -4.45 -26.16 -8.37
CA THR A 2 -5.00 -24.86 -7.96
C THR A 2 -3.94 -23.78 -8.08
N GLU A 3 -4.29 -22.62 -8.65
CA GLU A 3 -3.38 -21.49 -8.74
C GLU A 3 -2.85 -21.08 -7.35
N PRO A 4 -1.56 -20.67 -7.24
CA PRO A 4 -0.99 -20.23 -5.98
C PRO A 4 -1.64 -18.93 -5.50
N ARG A 5 -2.01 -18.86 -4.22
CA ARG A 5 -2.47 -17.62 -3.58
C ARG A 5 -1.27 -16.83 -3.11
N ARG A 6 -1.02 -15.65 -3.69
CA ARG A 6 0.19 -14.87 -3.44
C ARG A 6 -0.11 -13.64 -2.59
N TYR A 7 0.55 -13.52 -1.45
CA TYR A 7 0.43 -12.40 -0.52
C TYR A 7 1.74 -11.61 -0.51
N VAL A 8 1.69 -10.29 -0.43
CA VAL A 8 2.89 -9.44 -0.33
C VAL A 8 2.99 -8.86 1.07
N LEU A 9 4.14 -9.02 1.70
CA LEU A 9 4.49 -8.30 2.92
C LEU A 9 5.41 -7.13 2.55
N THR A 10 4.96 -5.90 2.81
CA THR A 10 5.73 -4.67 2.60
C THR A 10 5.60 -3.74 3.81
N GLY A 11 6.55 -2.80 3.95
CA GLY A 11 6.65 -1.89 5.11
C GLY A 11 8.07 -1.38 5.31
N ALA A 12 8.28 -0.30 6.07
CA ALA A 12 9.58 0.36 6.21
C ALA A 12 10.71 -0.55 6.77
N PRO A 13 11.99 -0.27 6.49
CA PRO A 13 13.11 -0.89 7.21
C PRO A 13 12.90 -0.82 8.73
N GLY A 14 13.14 -1.93 9.45
CA GLY A 14 12.98 -1.98 10.91
C GLY A 14 11.54 -2.11 11.42
N ALA A 15 10.54 -2.27 10.55
CA ALA A 15 9.13 -2.40 10.93
C ALA A 15 8.69 -3.82 11.36
N GLY A 16 9.63 -4.71 11.70
CA GLY A 16 9.32 -6.06 12.20
C GLY A 16 8.95 -7.11 11.12
N LYS A 17 8.98 -6.76 9.83
CA LYS A 17 8.69 -7.69 8.72
C LYS A 17 9.51 -8.96 8.78
N THR A 18 10.80 -8.86 9.08
CA THR A 18 11.71 -10.01 9.21
C THR A 18 11.22 -10.95 10.31
N THR A 19 10.81 -10.42 11.46
CA THR A 19 10.25 -11.20 12.57
C THR A 19 8.94 -11.90 12.18
N LEU A 20 8.05 -11.21 11.45
CA LEU A 20 6.80 -11.80 10.95
C LEU A 20 7.06 -12.88 9.90
N ILE A 21 7.99 -12.65 8.97
CA ILE A 21 8.41 -13.62 7.95
C ILE A 21 9.00 -14.87 8.59
N GLU A 22 9.88 -14.72 9.57
CA GLU A 22 10.41 -15.85 10.32
C GLU A 22 9.30 -16.61 11.06
N ALA A 23 8.35 -15.90 11.67
CA ALA A 23 7.24 -16.50 12.38
C ALA A 23 6.25 -17.24 11.47
N LEU A 24 6.05 -16.74 10.24
CA LEU A 24 5.24 -17.40 9.21
C LEU A 24 5.96 -18.62 8.63
N SER A 25 7.27 -18.50 8.38
CA SER A 25 8.11 -19.62 7.93
C SER A 25 8.15 -20.76 8.97
N ARG A 26 8.31 -20.43 10.26
CA ARG A 26 8.26 -21.42 11.36
C ARG A 26 6.91 -22.13 11.49
N ARG A 27 5.82 -21.51 11.03
CA ARG A 27 4.47 -22.09 10.98
C ARG A 27 4.22 -22.91 9.71
N GLY A 28 5.21 -23.07 8.84
CA GLY A 28 5.13 -23.90 7.64
C GLY A 28 4.59 -23.17 6.40
N HIS A 29 4.43 -21.85 6.44
CA HIS A 29 4.06 -21.10 5.24
C HIS A 29 5.24 -20.92 4.29
N LEU A 30 4.97 -20.97 2.98
CA LEU A 30 5.98 -20.76 1.94
C LEU A 30 6.31 -19.26 1.83
N VAL A 31 7.49 -18.87 2.31
CA VAL A 31 7.95 -17.48 2.28
C VAL A 31 9.05 -17.29 1.24
N ILE A 32 8.85 -16.32 0.35
CA ILE A 32 9.79 -15.89 -0.66
C ILE A 32 10.49 -14.64 -0.15
N ARG A 33 11.76 -14.81 0.24
CA ARG A 33 12.60 -13.76 0.85
C ARG A 33 12.98 -12.64 -0.13
N GLU A 34 13.28 -11.46 0.42
CA GLU A 34 13.70 -10.27 -0.32
C GLU A 34 14.94 -10.54 -1.19
N ALA A 35 14.84 -10.24 -2.49
CA ALA A 35 15.93 -10.47 -3.46
C ALA A 35 17.05 -9.41 -3.38
N ALA A 36 16.73 -8.17 -2.99
CA ALA A 36 17.69 -7.07 -2.97
C ALA A 36 18.85 -7.33 -2.00
N THR A 37 18.54 -7.75 -0.78
CA THR A 37 19.56 -8.08 0.24
C THR A 37 20.49 -9.20 -0.23
N ASP A 38 19.95 -10.23 -0.87
CA ASP A 38 20.75 -11.37 -1.33
C ASP A 38 21.66 -11.01 -2.52
N ILE A 39 21.17 -10.17 -3.45
CA ILE A 39 21.99 -9.61 -4.53
C ILE A 39 23.11 -8.74 -3.97
N ILE A 40 22.82 -7.87 -2.99
CA ILE A 40 23.84 -7.03 -2.34
C ILE A 40 24.89 -7.90 -1.67
N ALA A 41 24.49 -8.86 -0.83
CA ALA A 41 25.41 -9.71 -0.09
C ALA A 41 26.29 -10.56 -1.03
N THR A 42 25.70 -11.12 -2.10
CA THR A 42 26.43 -11.91 -3.09
C THR A 42 27.47 -11.06 -3.82
N ARG A 43 27.06 -9.90 -4.36
CA ARG A 43 27.97 -9.03 -5.12
C ARG A 43 29.06 -8.40 -4.24
N GLN A 44 28.77 -8.10 -2.98
CA GLN A 44 29.78 -7.64 -2.02
C GLN A 44 30.81 -8.73 -1.72
N ALA A 45 30.38 -9.98 -1.58
CA ALA A 45 31.30 -11.11 -1.42
C ALA A 45 32.19 -11.32 -2.66
N GLU A 46 31.69 -10.97 -3.85
CA GLU A 46 32.43 -10.99 -5.13
C GLU A 46 33.34 -9.77 -5.34
N GLY A 47 33.35 -8.80 -4.41
CA GLY A 47 34.24 -7.64 -4.43
C GLY A 47 33.62 -6.35 -4.94
N CYS A 48 32.32 -6.31 -5.26
CA CYS A 48 31.61 -5.09 -5.59
C CYS A 48 31.14 -4.39 -4.30
N ALA A 49 31.85 -3.34 -3.88
CA ALA A 49 31.56 -2.63 -2.63
C ALA A 49 30.16 -1.98 -2.62
N GLU A 50 29.72 -1.44 -3.76
CA GLU A 50 28.46 -0.72 -3.92
C GLU A 50 27.60 -1.31 -5.06
N PRO A 51 27.01 -2.51 -4.89
CA PRO A 51 26.25 -3.17 -5.96
C PRO A 51 25.07 -2.38 -6.52
N TRP A 52 24.51 -1.47 -5.72
CA TRP A 52 23.43 -0.56 -6.13
C TRP A 52 23.88 0.53 -7.10
N GLN A 53 25.18 0.70 -7.30
CA GLN A 53 25.73 1.57 -8.34
C GLN A 53 25.80 0.91 -9.72
N GLU A 54 25.67 -0.41 -9.78
CA GLU A 54 25.70 -1.15 -11.04
C GLU A 54 24.43 -0.90 -11.88
N PRO A 55 24.55 -0.67 -13.20
CA PRO A 55 23.40 -0.39 -14.06
C PRO A 55 22.35 -1.49 -14.07
N ASP A 56 22.75 -2.75 -13.90
CA ASP A 56 21.88 -3.92 -13.98
C ASP A 56 21.23 -4.30 -12.64
N PHE A 57 21.52 -3.56 -11.56
CA PHE A 57 21.16 -3.94 -10.19
C PHE A 57 19.66 -4.19 -10.01
N VAL A 58 18.82 -3.28 -10.54
CA VAL A 58 17.36 -3.35 -10.40
C VAL A 58 16.77 -4.53 -11.16
N ASP A 59 17.36 -4.86 -12.32
CA ASP A 59 16.97 -6.01 -13.14
C ASP A 59 17.48 -7.33 -12.54
N ALA A 60 18.67 -7.34 -11.94
CA ALA A 60 19.17 -8.50 -11.20
C ALA A 60 18.23 -8.87 -10.05
N ILE A 61 17.68 -7.88 -9.36
CA ILE A 61 16.64 -8.08 -8.33
C ILE A 61 15.37 -8.66 -8.95
N ALA A 62 14.90 -8.10 -10.07
CA ALA A 62 13.70 -8.57 -10.77
C ALA A 62 13.83 -10.03 -11.24
N ARG A 63 14.98 -10.37 -11.86
CA ARG A 63 15.32 -11.74 -12.29
C ARG A 63 15.32 -12.73 -11.13
N LEU A 64 15.97 -12.38 -10.02
CA LEU A 64 16.02 -13.26 -8.85
C LEU A 64 14.63 -13.45 -8.21
N ARG A 65 13.81 -12.39 -8.12
CA ARG A 65 12.41 -12.51 -7.67
C ARG A 65 11.61 -13.45 -8.57
N ARG A 66 11.74 -13.29 -9.89
CA ARG A 66 11.08 -14.15 -10.88
C ARG A 66 11.49 -15.61 -10.70
N GLN A 67 12.77 -15.90 -10.56
CA GLN A 67 13.28 -17.26 -10.33
C GLN A 67 12.69 -17.88 -9.06
N ARG A 68 12.67 -17.14 -7.95
CA ARG A 68 12.08 -17.61 -6.68
C ARG A 68 10.60 -17.89 -6.78
N ARG A 69 9.86 -17.02 -7.47
CA ARG A 69 8.43 -17.23 -7.72
C ARG A 69 8.18 -18.49 -8.54
N LEU A 70 8.89 -18.68 -9.65
CA LEU A 70 8.73 -19.87 -10.49
C LEU A 70 9.04 -21.17 -9.74
N ALA A 71 10.07 -21.16 -8.89
CA ALA A 71 10.39 -22.30 -8.03
C ALA A 71 9.29 -22.56 -6.97
N ALA A 72 8.72 -21.50 -6.41
CA ALA A 72 7.63 -21.58 -5.43
C ALA A 72 6.29 -22.02 -6.06
N ASP A 73 6.02 -21.65 -7.31
CA ASP A 73 4.79 -22.03 -8.03
C ASP A 73 4.68 -23.56 -8.19
N ALA A 74 5.80 -24.28 -8.24
CA ALA A 74 5.83 -25.75 -8.27
C ALA A 74 5.28 -26.41 -6.99
N HIS A 75 5.26 -25.68 -5.87
CA HIS A 75 4.80 -26.19 -4.57
C HIS A 75 3.30 -25.94 -4.33
N GLY A 76 2.65 -25.08 -5.13
CA GLY A 76 1.25 -24.68 -4.95
C GLY A 76 0.98 -23.97 -3.61
N GLY A 77 -0.31 -23.72 -3.29
CA GLY A 77 -0.71 -23.19 -1.98
C GLY A 77 -0.51 -21.68 -1.80
N ALA A 78 -0.42 -21.24 -0.53
CA ALA A 78 -0.25 -19.84 -0.16
C ALA A 78 1.24 -19.45 -0.13
N GLN A 79 1.62 -18.42 -0.89
CA GLN A 79 2.97 -17.87 -0.97
C GLN A 79 3.00 -16.48 -0.33
N ILE A 80 3.96 -16.20 0.53
CA ILE A 80 4.18 -14.88 1.13
C ILE A 80 5.46 -14.29 0.56
N HIS A 81 5.37 -13.15 -0.10
CA HIS A 81 6.48 -12.46 -0.75
C HIS A 81 6.98 -11.31 0.13
N ASP A 82 8.25 -11.37 0.53
CA ASP A 82 8.94 -10.26 1.18
C ASP A 82 9.32 -9.22 0.12
N ARG A 83 8.52 -8.14 0.07
CA ARG A 83 8.49 -7.08 -0.96
C ARG A 83 7.95 -7.53 -2.34
N SER A 84 7.32 -6.60 -3.05
CA SER A 84 6.80 -6.80 -4.41
C SER A 84 7.78 -6.30 -5.49
N PRO A 85 7.55 -6.64 -6.78
CA PRO A 85 8.22 -5.98 -7.90
C PRO A 85 8.06 -4.45 -7.89
N LEU A 86 6.96 -3.94 -7.31
CA LEU A 86 6.74 -2.51 -7.11
C LEU A 86 7.78 -1.89 -6.15
N CYS A 87 8.24 -2.63 -5.14
CA CYS A 87 9.33 -2.17 -4.28
C CYS A 87 10.65 -2.05 -5.06
N THR A 88 10.88 -2.92 -6.05
CA THR A 88 12.05 -2.82 -6.93
C THR A 88 11.94 -1.64 -7.89
N LEU A 89 10.74 -1.32 -8.40
CA LEU A 89 10.48 -0.09 -9.15
C LEU A 89 10.69 1.17 -8.31
N ALA A 90 10.23 1.18 -7.07
CA ALA A 90 10.47 2.28 -6.14
C ALA A 90 11.98 2.48 -5.87
N LEU A 91 12.73 1.39 -5.70
CA LEU A 91 14.19 1.43 -5.56
C LEU A 91 14.88 1.98 -6.81
N ALA A 92 14.47 1.56 -8.01
CA ALA A 92 15.01 2.09 -9.27
C ALA A 92 14.83 3.60 -9.36
N ARG A 93 13.63 4.10 -9.06
CA ARG A 93 13.32 5.53 -9.05
C ARG A 93 14.12 6.29 -7.99
N HIS A 94 14.27 5.73 -6.78
CA HIS A 94 15.06 6.35 -5.71
C HIS A 94 16.53 6.50 -6.10
N LEU A 95 17.10 5.50 -6.77
CA LEU A 95 18.48 5.50 -7.25
C LEU A 95 18.68 6.31 -8.54
N GLY A 96 17.61 6.89 -9.12
CA GLY A 96 17.67 7.59 -10.41
C GLY A 96 18.04 6.67 -11.57
N ARG A 97 17.61 5.40 -11.52
CA ARG A 97 17.91 4.37 -12.53
C ARG A 97 16.76 4.19 -13.51
N ASP A 98 17.12 3.93 -14.75
CA ASP A 98 16.18 3.46 -15.74
C ASP A 98 15.65 2.07 -15.38
N VAL A 99 14.39 1.83 -15.75
CA VAL A 99 13.75 0.52 -15.61
C VAL A 99 14.22 -0.35 -16.77
N GLY A 100 14.96 -1.41 -16.45
CA GLY A 100 15.41 -2.37 -17.45
C GLY A 100 14.32 -3.38 -17.86
N PRO A 101 14.58 -4.19 -18.90
CA PRO A 101 13.59 -5.09 -19.49
C PRO A 101 13.02 -6.12 -18.52
N ASP A 102 13.82 -6.62 -17.58
CA ASP A 102 13.35 -7.64 -16.62
C ASP A 102 12.38 -7.05 -15.60
N LEU A 103 12.69 -5.86 -15.08
CA LEU A 103 11.78 -5.15 -14.18
C LEU A 103 10.52 -4.70 -14.92
N ALA A 104 10.65 -4.15 -16.13
CA ALA A 104 9.50 -3.74 -16.95
C ALA A 104 8.55 -4.92 -17.21
N ALA A 105 9.08 -6.07 -17.64
CA ALA A 105 8.27 -7.26 -17.87
C ALA A 105 7.54 -7.75 -16.60
N GLU A 106 8.18 -7.63 -15.43
CA GLU A 106 7.51 -7.98 -14.16
C GLU A 106 6.44 -6.98 -13.75
N ILE A 107 6.61 -5.69 -14.03
CA ILE A 107 5.59 -4.65 -13.80
C ILE A 107 4.40 -4.87 -14.74
N ASP A 108 4.65 -5.06 -16.03
CA ASP A 108 3.59 -5.31 -17.01
C ASP A 108 2.79 -6.55 -16.65
N ARG A 109 3.47 -7.62 -16.23
CA ARG A 109 2.84 -8.87 -15.82
C ARG A 109 1.93 -8.70 -14.60
N ILE A 110 2.36 -7.97 -13.57
CA ILE A 110 1.53 -7.79 -12.36
C ILE A 110 0.35 -6.84 -12.63
N THR A 111 0.53 -5.89 -13.54
CA THR A 111 -0.49 -4.91 -13.92
C THR A 111 -1.55 -5.54 -14.85
N SER A 112 -1.15 -6.47 -15.72
CA SER A 112 -2.04 -7.13 -16.67
C SER A 112 -2.73 -8.40 -16.15
N ALA A 113 -2.20 -9.03 -15.10
CA ALA A 113 -2.64 -10.37 -14.68
C ALA A 113 -3.06 -10.49 -13.20
N GLY A 114 -3.32 -9.38 -12.49
CA GLY A 114 -3.87 -9.42 -11.12
C GLY A 114 -3.12 -10.36 -10.15
N THR A 115 -1.79 -10.47 -10.28
CA THR A 115 -1.03 -11.65 -9.80
C THR A 115 -1.00 -11.83 -8.27
N TYR A 116 -1.16 -10.75 -7.51
CA TYR A 116 -1.11 -10.77 -6.05
C TYR A 116 -2.51 -10.63 -5.47
N GLN A 117 -2.79 -11.41 -4.43
CA GLN A 117 -3.98 -11.22 -3.61
C GLN A 117 -3.90 -9.81 -2.98
N PRO A 118 -4.98 -9.02 -2.99
CA PRO A 118 -5.00 -7.62 -2.55
C PRO A 118 -4.84 -7.43 -1.03
N LEU A 119 -4.27 -8.41 -0.32
CA LEU A 119 -4.03 -8.36 1.12
C LEU A 119 -2.60 -7.85 1.37
N VAL A 120 -2.48 -6.56 1.69
CA VAL A 120 -1.24 -5.93 2.17
C VAL A 120 -1.28 -5.89 3.70
N PHE A 121 -0.46 -6.70 4.37
CA PHE A 121 -0.29 -6.58 5.82
C PHE A 121 0.66 -5.43 6.14
N LEU A 122 0.11 -4.36 6.72
CA LEU A 122 0.86 -3.23 7.24
C LEU A 122 1.45 -3.60 8.61
N SER A 123 2.78 -3.61 8.70
CA SER A 123 3.48 -3.63 9.99
C SER A 123 4.16 -2.27 10.18
N PRO A 124 3.60 -1.34 10.97
CA PRO A 124 4.38 -0.31 11.63
C PRO A 124 5.06 -0.93 12.86
N ARG A 125 6.20 -0.37 13.32
CA ARG A 125 6.81 -0.76 14.60
C ARG A 125 5.79 -0.60 15.74
N TRP A 126 5.16 -1.69 16.15
CA TRP A 126 4.71 -1.88 17.53
C TRP A 126 5.12 -3.30 17.90
N ALA A 127 6.26 -3.40 18.57
CA ALA A 127 6.59 -4.64 19.24
C ALA A 127 5.85 -4.62 20.59
N SER A 128 5.12 -5.71 20.83
CA SER A 128 4.44 -6.12 22.06
C SER A 128 2.97 -5.70 22.25
N SER A 129 2.15 -6.76 22.40
CA SER A 129 0.73 -6.83 22.81
C SER A 129 -0.31 -6.36 21.80
N ASP A 130 -1.20 -7.28 21.41
CA ASP A 130 -2.64 -7.21 21.01
C ASP A 130 -3.36 -5.86 20.72
N ALA A 131 -2.67 -4.76 20.45
CA ALA A 131 -3.24 -3.43 20.32
C ALA A 131 -3.57 -3.13 18.86
N ARG A 132 -4.85 -3.24 18.50
CA ARG A 132 -5.36 -2.57 17.30
C ARG A 132 -5.28 -1.06 17.55
N PRO A 133 -4.65 -0.26 16.68
CA PRO A 133 -4.59 1.19 16.86
C PRO A 133 -5.98 1.86 16.80
N HIS A 134 -6.97 1.17 16.22
CA HIS A 134 -8.34 1.61 16.15
C HIS A 134 -9.31 0.47 16.50
N ASP A 135 -10.49 0.84 17.03
CA ASP A 135 -11.51 -0.11 17.47
C ASP A 135 -12.14 -0.88 16.30
N ALA A 136 -12.19 -0.27 15.12
CA ALA A 136 -12.82 -0.84 13.93
C ALA A 136 -12.13 -0.40 12.63
N TYR A 137 -12.32 -1.21 11.59
CA TYR A 137 -11.79 -0.99 10.25
C TYR A 137 -12.87 -1.23 9.21
N ALA A 138 -12.77 -0.52 8.08
CA ALA A 138 -13.63 -0.70 6.93
C ALA A 138 -12.89 -0.41 5.62
N THR A 139 -13.45 -0.91 4.53
CA THR A 139 -13.06 -0.53 3.17
C THR A 139 -14.25 0.10 2.46
N PHE A 140 -14.01 1.03 1.54
CA PHE A 140 -15.07 1.70 0.79
C PHE A 140 -14.66 1.99 -0.65
N TYR A 141 -15.65 1.97 -1.54
CA TYR A 141 -15.54 2.28 -2.97
C TYR A 141 -16.88 2.82 -3.46
N PRO A 142 -16.93 3.79 -4.40
CA PRO A 142 -18.19 4.38 -4.83
C PRO A 142 -19.18 3.30 -5.30
N PRO A 143 -20.45 3.34 -4.84
CA PRO A 143 -21.48 2.46 -5.39
C PRO A 143 -21.83 2.86 -6.83
N ASP A 144 -22.44 1.93 -7.56
CA ASP A 144 -22.87 2.19 -8.94
C ASP A 144 -23.76 3.44 -9.04
N GLY A 145 -23.39 4.34 -9.96
CA GLY A 145 -24.14 5.58 -10.20
C GLY A 145 -23.81 6.74 -9.24
N VAL A 146 -22.88 6.57 -8.29
CA VAL A 146 -22.36 7.66 -7.45
C VAL A 146 -20.98 8.08 -7.94
N SER A 147 -20.77 9.38 -8.12
CA SER A 147 -19.48 9.90 -8.55
C SER A 147 -18.45 9.83 -7.41
N PHE A 148 -17.16 9.72 -7.74
CA PHE A 148 -16.08 9.82 -6.76
C PHE A 148 -16.16 11.11 -5.94
N VAL A 149 -16.49 12.24 -6.58
CA VAL A 149 -16.62 13.54 -5.92
C VAL A 149 -17.71 13.53 -4.85
N ASP A 150 -18.86 12.93 -5.14
CA ASP A 150 -19.99 12.86 -4.20
C ASP A 150 -19.70 11.88 -3.05
N GLN A 151 -19.11 10.73 -3.37
CA GLN A 151 -18.71 9.73 -2.39
C GLN A 151 -17.68 10.29 -1.41
N GLU A 152 -16.61 10.90 -1.93
CA GLU A 152 -15.50 11.39 -1.12
C GLU A 152 -15.89 12.62 -0.29
N ARG A 153 -16.81 13.45 -0.79
CA ARG A 153 -17.44 14.50 0.01
C ARG A 153 -18.22 13.91 1.19
N ALA A 154 -19.05 12.90 0.94
CA ALA A 154 -19.76 12.21 2.02
C ALA A 154 -18.81 11.59 3.05
N VAL A 155 -17.69 11.01 2.60
CA VAL A 155 -16.63 10.50 3.50
C VAL A 155 -16.07 11.62 4.37
N VAL A 156 -15.66 12.75 3.78
CA VAL A 156 -15.09 13.87 4.52
C VAL A 156 -16.11 14.48 5.50
N ASP A 157 -17.38 14.56 5.12
CA ASP A 157 -18.46 15.04 5.99
C ASP A 157 -18.64 14.14 7.23
N GLU A 158 -18.64 12.80 7.05
CA GLU A 158 -18.69 11.86 8.16
C GLU A 158 -17.42 11.93 9.03
N LEU A 159 -16.24 12.03 8.43
CA LEU A 159 -15.00 12.21 9.20
C LEU A 159 -15.05 13.49 10.04
N ALA A 160 -15.49 14.61 9.46
CA ALA A 160 -15.62 15.88 10.16
C ALA A 160 -16.63 15.80 11.31
N ALA A 161 -17.77 15.14 11.12
CA ALA A 161 -18.79 14.98 12.17
C ALA A 161 -18.30 14.20 13.41
N TYR A 162 -17.30 13.32 13.24
CA TYR A 162 -16.72 12.50 14.30
C TYR A 162 -15.35 13.01 14.78
N THR A 163 -14.92 14.19 14.34
CA THR A 163 -13.63 14.79 14.71
C THR A 163 -13.86 16.10 15.45
N SER A 164 -13.24 16.29 16.61
CA SER A 164 -13.24 17.60 17.27
C SER A 164 -12.55 18.64 16.40
N GLU A 165 -12.91 19.92 16.54
CA GLU A 165 -12.25 21.06 15.86
C GLU A 165 -10.73 21.01 16.03
N GLN A 166 -10.05 20.52 15.00
CA GLN A 166 -8.60 20.30 14.97
C GLN A 166 -8.11 20.18 13.52
N PRO A 167 -6.82 20.46 13.27
CA PRO A 167 -6.23 20.29 11.95
C PRO A 167 -6.07 18.80 11.58
N TRP A 168 -6.12 18.54 10.29
CA TRP A 168 -5.89 17.25 9.67
C TRP A 168 -4.56 17.24 8.94
N TRP A 169 -3.94 16.07 8.84
CA TRP A 169 -2.80 15.81 7.98
C TRP A 169 -3.29 15.18 6.69
N LEU A 170 -2.99 15.84 5.57
CA LEU A 170 -3.30 15.38 4.23
C LEU A 170 -2.01 14.91 3.57
N GLY A 171 -1.97 13.66 3.11
CA GLY A 171 -0.84 13.05 2.45
C GLY A 171 -1.11 12.79 0.97
N TYR A 172 -0.23 13.33 0.14
CA TYR A 172 -0.25 13.14 -1.31
C TYR A 172 0.94 12.28 -1.71
N LEU A 173 0.65 11.12 -2.28
CA LEU A 173 1.61 10.13 -2.70
C LEU A 173 2.26 10.54 -4.02
N LYS A 174 3.59 10.64 -4.04
CA LYS A 174 4.34 10.86 -5.29
C LYS A 174 4.55 9.54 -6.02
N THR A 175 3.66 9.25 -6.96
CA THR A 175 3.76 8.06 -7.83
C THR A 175 4.50 8.34 -9.14
N GLY A 176 4.66 9.62 -9.51
CA GLY A 176 5.17 10.05 -10.82
C GLY A 176 4.11 10.04 -11.93
N ALA A 177 2.87 9.62 -11.63
CA ALA A 177 1.75 9.60 -12.59
C ALA A 177 0.95 10.92 -12.61
N HIS A 178 1.09 11.77 -11.59
CA HIS A 178 0.35 13.04 -11.45
C HIS A 178 1.20 14.12 -10.76
N ASP A 179 0.80 15.37 -10.96
CA ASP A 179 1.39 16.52 -10.28
C ASP A 179 0.95 16.56 -8.82
N VAL A 180 1.92 16.62 -7.91
CA VAL A 180 1.67 16.91 -6.50
C VAL A 180 1.43 18.41 -6.38
N VAL A 181 0.32 18.80 -5.74
CA VAL A 181 -0.13 20.19 -5.48
C VAL A 181 1.01 21.08 -4.92
N PHE A 182 1.94 20.46 -4.20
CA PHE A 182 3.09 21.11 -3.59
C PHE A 182 4.41 20.55 -4.16
N PRO A 183 4.79 20.90 -5.40
CA PRO A 183 5.92 20.26 -6.09
C PRO A 183 7.28 20.51 -5.41
N ARG A 184 7.38 21.59 -4.62
CA ARG A 184 8.59 21.99 -3.88
C ARG A 184 8.53 21.69 -2.38
N ALA A 185 7.44 21.12 -1.85
CA ALA A 185 7.37 20.80 -0.44
C ALA A 185 8.37 19.69 -0.06
N PRO A 186 8.94 19.75 1.16
CA PRO A 186 9.77 18.68 1.67
C PRO A 186 8.95 17.40 1.76
N ARG A 187 9.59 16.29 1.40
CA ARG A 187 8.94 14.98 1.30
C ARG A 187 9.33 14.13 2.48
N VAL A 188 8.38 13.33 2.93
CA VAL A 188 8.60 12.36 3.99
C VAL A 188 8.35 10.96 3.43
N SER A 189 9.24 10.04 3.78
CA SER A 189 9.09 8.64 3.43
C SER A 189 8.15 7.98 4.43
N LEU A 190 7.00 7.49 3.94
CA LEU A 190 6.03 6.70 4.70
C LEU A 190 5.74 5.38 3.99
N TYR A 191 5.08 4.44 4.66
CA TYR A 191 4.54 3.22 4.04
C TYR A 191 5.51 2.36 3.22
N GLY A 192 6.77 2.20 3.63
CA GLY A 192 7.74 1.42 2.85
C GLY A 192 8.45 2.25 1.79
N ASP A 193 8.93 3.43 2.23
CA ASP A 193 9.75 4.39 1.50
C ASP A 193 9.02 5.14 0.37
N TRP A 194 7.69 5.05 0.32
CA TRP A 194 6.87 5.89 -0.52
C TRP A 194 7.00 7.35 -0.10
N SER A 195 7.23 8.19 -1.09
CA SER A 195 7.43 9.60 -0.87
C SER A 195 6.08 10.31 -0.81
N TYR A 196 5.71 10.80 0.36
CA TYR A 196 4.53 11.64 0.54
C TYR A 196 4.94 13.11 0.71
N VAL A 197 4.07 14.00 0.24
CA VAL A 197 3.99 15.33 0.83
C VAL A 197 2.89 15.29 1.87
N LEU A 198 3.22 15.61 3.12
CA LEU A 198 2.24 15.83 4.18
C LEU A 198 2.02 17.31 4.36
N VAL A 199 0.75 17.72 4.42
CA VAL A 199 0.37 19.09 4.70
C VAL A 199 -0.69 19.09 5.78
N GLU A 200 -0.47 19.90 6.80
CA GLU A 200 -1.48 20.20 7.82
C GLU A 200 -2.52 21.17 7.23
N ALA A 201 -3.79 20.77 7.24
CA ALA A 201 -4.90 21.49 6.63
C ALA A 201 -6.24 21.05 7.26
N GLY A 202 -7.35 21.18 6.53
CA GLY A 202 -8.68 20.79 7.01
C GLY A 202 -9.55 20.11 5.95
N PRO A 203 -10.82 19.84 6.29
CA PRO A 203 -11.78 19.12 5.43
C PRO A 203 -11.98 19.78 4.05
N GLU A 204 -12.05 21.11 4.01
CA GLU A 204 -12.20 21.86 2.76
C GLU A 204 -11.02 21.62 1.81
N GLN A 205 -9.79 21.65 2.33
CA GLN A 205 -8.57 21.44 1.56
C GLN A 205 -8.47 19.99 1.08
N ALA A 206 -8.93 19.02 1.88
CA ALA A 206 -9.04 17.62 1.49
C ALA A 206 -9.94 17.40 0.27
N LEU A 207 -10.88 18.30 -0.01
CA LEU A 207 -11.82 18.18 -1.13
C LEU A 207 -11.47 19.07 -2.33
N THR A 208 -10.45 19.93 -2.23
CA THR A 208 -10.22 20.99 -3.24
C THR A 208 -8.79 21.04 -3.78
N TRP A 209 -7.81 20.52 -3.06
CA TRP A 209 -6.42 20.64 -3.46
C TRP A 209 -5.99 19.62 -4.49
N ARG A 210 -6.60 18.45 -4.53
CA ARG A 210 -6.26 17.42 -5.52
C ARG A 210 -6.84 17.77 -6.89
N THR A 211 -5.98 17.68 -7.92
CA THR A 211 -6.35 18.01 -9.31
C THR A 211 -6.24 16.81 -10.28
N GLY A 212 -6.21 15.57 -9.76
CA GLY A 212 -6.20 14.33 -10.54
C GLY A 212 -5.65 13.10 -9.80
N HIS A 213 -6.11 11.90 -10.17
CA HIS A 213 -5.63 10.61 -9.63
C HIS A 213 -5.81 9.46 -10.62
N SER A 214 -4.88 8.51 -10.61
CA SER A 214 -4.98 7.20 -11.25
C SER A 214 -6.16 6.33 -10.77
N ARG A 215 -6.79 6.66 -9.63
CA ARG A 215 -7.94 5.93 -9.09
C ARG A 215 -9.30 6.52 -9.47
N GLY A 216 -9.33 7.65 -10.19
CA GLY A 216 -10.55 8.34 -10.61
C GLY A 216 -10.45 9.86 -10.44
N ASP A 217 -11.50 10.58 -10.83
CA ASP A 217 -11.57 12.06 -10.76
C ASP A 217 -11.92 12.59 -9.36
N GLY A 218 -11.71 11.78 -8.31
CA GLY A 218 -12.01 12.11 -6.92
C GLY A 218 -10.98 13.06 -6.27
N PRO A 219 -11.41 14.00 -5.39
CA PRO A 219 -10.51 14.91 -4.70
C PRO A 219 -9.75 14.36 -3.47
N LEU A 220 -10.11 13.21 -2.91
CA LEU A 220 -9.61 12.73 -1.61
C LEU A 220 -8.10 12.44 -1.65
N PRO A 221 -7.28 12.90 -0.68
CA PRO A 221 -5.87 12.54 -0.57
C PRO A 221 -5.61 11.04 -0.39
N ASP A 222 -4.38 10.60 -0.69
CA ASP A 222 -3.97 9.18 -0.55
C ASP A 222 -3.83 8.75 0.92
N LEU A 223 -3.69 9.73 1.82
CA LEU A 223 -3.56 9.51 3.26
C LEU A 223 -4.20 10.67 4.01
N LEU A 224 -5.05 10.38 5.00
CA LEU A 224 -5.62 11.40 5.87
C LEU A 224 -5.67 10.91 7.32
N PHE A 225 -5.33 11.79 8.26
CA PHE A 225 -5.54 11.54 9.70
C PHE A 225 -5.58 12.87 10.48
N PRO A 226 -6.35 12.97 11.58
CA PRO A 226 -6.38 14.15 12.43
C PRO A 226 -5.13 14.22 13.32
N ALA A 227 -4.85 15.39 13.89
CA ALA A 227 -3.69 15.59 14.76
C ALA A 227 -3.64 14.61 15.96
N ASP A 228 -4.80 14.29 16.54
CA ASP A 228 -4.94 13.31 17.63
C ASP A 228 -4.90 11.84 17.18
N ARG A 229 -4.89 11.57 15.86
CA ARG A 229 -4.89 10.23 15.25
C ARG A 229 -6.10 9.38 15.62
N SER A 230 -7.27 9.99 15.88
CA SER A 230 -8.50 9.26 16.19
C SER A 230 -8.97 8.33 15.06
N TRP A 231 -8.57 8.61 13.82
CA TRP A 231 -8.82 7.77 12.65
C TRP A 231 -7.69 7.92 11.62
N LEU A 232 -7.67 7.00 10.65
CA LEU A 232 -6.72 6.97 9.55
C LEU A 232 -7.44 6.49 8.29
N VAL A 233 -7.42 7.30 7.23
CA VAL A 233 -7.83 6.92 5.88
C VAL A 233 -6.58 6.72 5.04
N SER A 234 -6.51 5.61 4.32
CA SER A 234 -5.37 5.28 3.46
C SER A 234 -5.84 4.65 2.17
N ALA A 235 -5.30 5.16 1.07
CA ALA A 235 -5.41 4.64 -0.26
C ALA A 235 -3.98 4.52 -0.78
N LEU A 236 -3.50 3.32 -1.12
CA LEU A 236 -2.24 3.20 -1.84
C LEU A 236 -2.44 3.68 -3.29
N TRP A 237 -1.59 3.30 -4.23
CA TRP A 237 -1.80 3.70 -5.64
C TRP A 237 -2.31 2.55 -6.50
N ASP A 238 -2.19 1.31 -6.02
CA ASP A 238 -2.55 0.07 -6.69
C ASP A 238 -3.82 -0.61 -6.14
N ASP A 239 -4.29 -0.28 -4.93
CA ASP A 239 -5.64 -0.69 -4.51
C ASP A 239 -6.74 -0.05 -5.39
N THR A 240 -7.81 -0.79 -5.58
CA THR A 240 -9.02 -0.29 -6.25
C THR A 240 -9.90 0.51 -5.29
N TRP A 241 -9.68 0.41 -3.97
CA TRP A 241 -10.54 0.98 -2.92
C TRP A 241 -9.75 1.67 -1.82
N THR A 242 -10.46 2.28 -0.88
CA THR A 242 -9.86 3.01 0.25
C THR A 242 -10.11 2.28 1.56
N ASP A 243 -9.09 2.23 2.41
CA ASP A 243 -9.15 1.67 3.75
C ASP A 243 -9.33 2.76 4.79
N ILE A 244 -10.04 2.43 5.88
CA ILE A 244 -10.15 3.30 7.06
C ILE A 244 -10.05 2.49 8.36
N GLY A 245 -9.35 3.06 9.34
CA GLY A 245 -9.43 2.67 10.75
C GLY A 245 -9.92 3.82 11.62
N GLY A 246 -10.76 3.53 12.61
CA GLY A 246 -11.25 4.53 13.57
C GLY A 246 -12.10 3.93 14.69
N SER A 247 -12.86 4.78 15.38
CA SER A 247 -13.82 4.31 16.39
C SER A 247 -14.91 3.44 15.75
N ALA A 248 -15.49 2.52 16.53
CA ALA A 248 -16.60 1.71 16.06
C ALA A 248 -17.81 2.55 15.63
N ALA A 249 -18.02 3.71 16.27
CA ALA A 249 -19.10 4.64 15.94
C ALA A 249 -18.90 5.30 14.56
N LEU A 250 -17.68 5.77 14.27
CA LEU A 250 -17.31 6.33 12.97
C LEU A 250 -17.49 5.29 11.87
N VAL A 251 -16.93 4.08 12.03
CA VAL A 251 -17.06 3.02 11.03
C VAL A 251 -18.52 2.63 10.78
N ALA A 252 -19.34 2.62 11.84
CA ALA A 252 -20.78 2.36 11.69
C ALA A 252 -21.52 3.49 10.96
N ALA A 253 -21.08 4.75 11.10
CA ALA A 253 -21.65 5.89 10.38
C ALA A 253 -21.36 5.79 8.88
N LEU A 254 -20.09 5.55 8.53
CA LEU A 254 -19.67 5.34 7.13
C LEU A 254 -20.44 4.19 6.47
N HIS A 255 -20.67 3.10 7.21
CA HIS A 255 -21.45 1.96 6.71
C HIS A 255 -22.94 2.30 6.45
N ARG A 256 -23.53 3.19 7.25
CA ARG A 256 -24.93 3.60 7.09
C ARG A 256 -25.15 4.62 5.97
N ASN A 257 -24.10 5.34 5.58
CA ASN A 257 -24.20 6.38 4.57
C ASN A 257 -24.25 5.73 3.16
N PRO A 258 -25.37 5.85 2.43
CA PRO A 258 -25.56 5.16 1.16
C PRO A 258 -24.64 5.69 0.05
N LEU A 259 -24.07 6.89 0.20
CA LEU A 259 -23.14 7.46 -0.78
C LEU A 259 -21.74 6.86 -0.66
N ILE A 260 -21.37 6.28 0.49
CA ILE A 260 -20.00 5.85 0.78
C ILE A 260 -19.76 4.38 0.41
N ASN A 261 -20.75 3.52 0.66
CA ASN A 261 -20.66 2.07 0.43
C ASN A 261 -19.49 1.42 1.21
N ALA A 262 -19.33 1.80 2.50
CA ALA A 262 -18.32 1.21 3.36
C ALA A 262 -18.73 -0.17 3.88
N ARG A 263 -17.79 -1.12 3.91
CA ARG A 263 -17.94 -2.43 4.54
C ARG A 263 -16.94 -2.59 5.67
N ARG A 264 -17.44 -2.97 6.85
CA ARG A 264 -16.58 -3.32 7.98
C ARG A 264 -15.75 -4.56 7.67
N VAL A 265 -14.48 -4.54 8.06
CA VAL A 265 -13.53 -5.64 7.83
C VAL A 265 -12.89 -6.06 9.15
N GLY A 266 -13.05 -7.33 9.50
CA GLY A 266 -12.32 -8.01 10.57
C GLY A 266 -10.94 -8.50 10.11
N PRO A 267 -10.07 -8.91 11.06
CA PRO A 267 -8.70 -9.31 10.75
C PRO A 267 -8.58 -10.53 9.82
N ASP A 268 -9.60 -11.39 9.80
CA ASP A 268 -9.65 -12.60 8.97
C ASP A 268 -10.62 -12.45 7.78
N ASP A 269 -11.26 -11.29 7.66
CA ASP A 269 -12.22 -11.04 6.60
C ASP A 269 -11.50 -10.66 5.31
N ASP A 270 -12.10 -11.05 4.19
CA ASP A 270 -11.80 -10.45 2.91
C ASP A 270 -11.92 -8.92 3.01
N ALA A 271 -11.04 -8.16 2.37
CA ALA A 271 -11.05 -6.69 2.33
C ALA A 271 -11.86 -6.11 1.15
N LEU A 272 -12.34 -6.95 0.21
CA LEU A 272 -13.09 -6.54 -0.98
C LEU A 272 -14.36 -5.71 -0.64
N PRO A 273 -14.50 -4.45 -1.10
CA PRO A 273 -15.70 -3.66 -0.86
C PRO A 273 -16.95 -4.24 -1.55
N PRO A 274 -18.17 -3.86 -1.11
CA PRO A 274 -19.41 -4.31 -1.75
C PRO A 274 -19.51 -3.81 -3.19
N GLY A 275 -19.95 -4.68 -4.11
CA GLY A 275 -20.19 -4.32 -5.52
C GLY A 275 -18.98 -4.50 -6.45
N LEU A 276 -17.77 -4.71 -5.91
CA LEU A 276 -16.60 -5.04 -6.72
C LEU A 276 -16.46 -6.55 -6.91
N THR A 277 -16.19 -6.98 -8.13
CA THR A 277 -15.81 -8.36 -8.46
C THR A 277 -14.29 -8.45 -8.63
N ARG A 278 -13.71 -9.54 -8.13
CA ARG A 278 -12.33 -9.90 -8.48
C ARG A 278 -12.35 -10.44 -9.90
N GLU A 279 -11.77 -9.71 -10.85
CA GLU A 279 -11.38 -10.29 -12.14
C GLU A 279 -10.15 -11.19 -12.00
#